data_AF-K1SI89-F1
#
_entry.id   AF-K1SI89-F1
#
_cell.length_a   1.000
_cell.length_b   1.000
_cell.length_c   1.000
_cell.angle_alpha   90.00
_cell.angle_beta   90.00
_cell.angle_gamma   90.00
#
_symmetry.space_group_name_H-M   'P 1'
#
loop_
_entity.id
_entity.type
_entity.pdbx_description
1 polymer ?
#
loop_
_entity_poly.entity_id
_entity_poly.type
_entity_poly.pdbx_seq_one_letter_code
_entity_poly.pdbx_strand_id
1 'polypeptide(L)'
;LEWHKKIKEDPTIKVVVAPSFRPDKALNIRKDGFADYIHKLEEVVGRKFACANCVVNALEERLQFFVEMGCRASDHGLDYVPYVETNAEKATAAFKKAMAGEPLTQEEGDAYTTYLLISLGRLYKKYNVAMQIHYSCLRNVNQKMYKKLGPDTGFDMIAVTDGSAAISSLLSKLTETGECPKVILYSLNPADFDMLGTILGAFQDDEVPGKIQLGSAWWFCDTDDGMYQQMKTLARLGLLGNFIGMLTDSRSFLS
;
A
#
# COMPACT_ATOMS: atom_id res chain seq x y z
N LEU A 1 16.64 -9.35 1.43
CA LEU A 1 16.58 -9.37 -0.05
C LEU A 1 17.73 -10.21 -0.65
N GLU A 2 18.12 -11.31 -0.01
CA GLU A 2 19.29 -12.10 -0.45
C GLU A 2 19.12 -12.69 -1.86
N TRP A 3 17.92 -13.15 -2.21
CA TRP A 3 17.65 -13.77 -3.52
C TRP A 3 17.68 -12.77 -4.66
N HIS A 4 17.21 -11.55 -4.42
CA HIS A 4 17.30 -10.45 -5.39
C HIS A 4 18.76 -10.10 -5.67
N LYS A 5 19.60 -10.08 -4.62
CA LYS A 5 21.04 -9.89 -4.76
C LYS A 5 21.68 -11.00 -5.59
N LYS A 6 21.39 -12.27 -5.28
CA LYS A 6 21.89 -13.43 -6.05
C LYS A 6 21.48 -13.37 -7.52
N ILE A 7 20.22 -13.06 -7.81
CA ILE A 7 19.72 -12.93 -9.20
C ILE A 7 20.42 -11.79 -9.93
N LYS A 8 20.57 -10.63 -9.28
CA LYS A 8 21.26 -9.46 -9.86
C LYS A 8 22.74 -9.73 -10.15
N GLU A 9 23.37 -10.60 -9.36
CA GLU A 9 24.78 -10.99 -9.50
C GLU A 9 25.00 -12.14 -10.51
N ASP A 10 23.94 -12.85 -10.93
CA ASP A 10 24.02 -13.96 -11.88
C ASP A 10 23.94 -13.44 -13.34
N PRO A 11 25.04 -13.47 -14.12
CA PRO A 11 25.05 -12.95 -15.48
C PRO A 11 24.25 -13.80 -16.47
N THR A 12 23.83 -15.01 -16.09
CA THR A 12 23.04 -15.90 -16.95
C THR A 12 21.56 -15.51 -16.96
N ILE A 13 21.08 -14.84 -15.92
CA ILE A 13 19.71 -14.35 -15.82
C ILE A 13 19.62 -12.97 -16.46
N LYS A 14 18.83 -12.84 -17.54
CA LYS A 14 18.68 -11.59 -18.28
C LYS A 14 17.46 -10.75 -17.87
N VAL A 15 16.51 -11.36 -17.18
CA VAL A 15 15.30 -10.68 -16.69
C VAL A 15 15.61 -9.87 -15.44
N VAL A 16 14.95 -8.72 -15.31
CA VAL A 16 15.05 -7.90 -14.10
C VAL A 16 14.09 -8.43 -13.06
N VAL A 17 14.61 -8.86 -11.91
CA VAL A 17 13.81 -9.23 -10.73
C VAL A 17 14.04 -8.19 -9.65
N ALA A 18 13.13 -7.20 -9.57
CA ALA A 18 13.19 -6.10 -8.62
C ALA A 18 12.23 -6.33 -7.44
N PRO A 19 12.63 -5.97 -6.20
CA PRO A 19 11.73 -6.05 -5.06
C PRO A 19 10.75 -4.88 -5.03
N SER A 20 9.54 -5.10 -4.52
CA SER A 20 8.58 -4.04 -4.19
C SER A 20 8.45 -3.89 -2.67
N PHE A 21 8.35 -2.65 -2.17
CA PHE A 21 8.31 -2.37 -0.74
C PHE A 21 6.89 -2.45 -0.19
N ARG A 22 6.58 -3.46 0.63
CA ARG A 22 5.24 -3.68 1.20
C ARG A 22 5.23 -3.65 2.72
N PRO A 23 5.00 -2.49 3.37
CA PRO A 23 5.11 -2.33 4.82
C PRO A 23 3.81 -2.61 5.59
N ASP A 24 2.89 -3.43 5.06
CA ASP A 24 1.56 -3.70 5.66
C ASP A 24 1.62 -4.04 7.15
N LYS A 25 2.58 -4.86 7.58
CA LYS A 25 2.72 -5.24 9.00
C LYS A 25 3.16 -4.10 9.91
N ALA A 26 3.84 -3.10 9.36
CA ALA A 26 4.20 -1.88 10.07
C ALA A 26 3.02 -0.90 10.16
N LEU A 27 2.08 -0.97 9.22
CA LEU A 27 0.92 -0.08 9.14
C LEU A 27 -0.27 -0.57 9.96
N ASN A 28 -0.53 -1.88 9.93
CA ASN A 28 -1.68 -2.52 10.53
C ASN A 28 -1.57 -2.65 12.06
N ILE A 29 -1.53 -1.52 12.76
CA ILE A 29 -1.31 -1.44 14.21
C ILE A 29 -2.34 -2.19 15.07
N ARG A 30 -3.56 -2.39 14.54
CA ARG A 30 -4.63 -3.13 15.23
C ARG A 30 -4.66 -4.62 14.91
N LYS A 31 -3.81 -5.12 14.00
CA LYS A 31 -3.75 -6.55 13.66
C LYS A 31 -2.83 -7.30 14.61
N ASP A 32 -3.18 -8.55 14.88
CA ASP A 32 -2.36 -9.46 15.67
C ASP A 32 -0.94 -9.57 15.10
N GLY A 33 0.05 -9.66 15.99
CA GLY A 33 1.46 -9.74 15.60
C GLY A 33 2.12 -8.41 15.21
N PHE A 34 1.43 -7.27 15.36
CA PHE A 34 2.03 -5.95 15.16
C PHE A 34 3.28 -5.74 16.03
N ALA A 35 3.18 -5.93 17.35
CA ALA A 35 4.30 -5.73 18.28
C ALA A 35 5.48 -6.66 17.95
N ASP A 36 5.21 -7.94 17.64
CA ASP A 36 6.23 -8.90 17.21
C ASP A 36 6.95 -8.45 15.93
N TYR A 37 6.21 -7.89 14.98
CA TYR A 37 6.80 -7.34 13.76
C TYR A 37 7.66 -6.11 14.05
N ILE A 38 7.21 -5.21 14.93
CA ILE A 38 7.99 -4.06 15.35
C ILE A 38 9.30 -4.50 16.01
N HIS A 39 9.28 -5.49 16.90
CA HIS A 39 10.50 -6.03 17.51
C HIS A 39 11.47 -6.63 16.48
N LYS A 40 10.96 -7.35 15.48
CA LYS A 40 11.82 -7.83 14.36
C LYS A 40 12.40 -6.66 13.57
N LEU A 41 11.63 -5.60 13.35
CA LEU A 41 12.12 -4.42 12.66
C LEU A 41 13.21 -3.71 13.49
N GLU A 42 13.03 -3.59 14.81
CA GLU A 42 14.05 -3.08 15.75
C GLU A 42 15.35 -3.87 15.67
N GLU A 43 15.27 -5.21 15.63
CA GLU A 43 16.44 -6.09 15.47
C GLU A 43 17.15 -5.84 14.13
N VAL A 44 16.39 -5.70 13.04
CA VAL A 44 16.93 -5.46 11.70
C VAL A 44 17.64 -4.11 11.60
N VAL A 45 17.17 -3.06 12.29
CA VAL A 45 17.81 -1.73 12.28
C VAL A 45 18.75 -1.50 13.48
N GLY A 46 18.84 -2.46 14.41
CA GLY A 46 19.74 -2.41 15.56
C GLY A 46 19.38 -1.36 16.63
N ARG A 47 18.10 -0.95 16.76
CA ARG A 47 17.67 0.02 17.78
C ARG A 47 16.21 -0.15 18.20
N LYS A 48 15.90 0.26 19.43
CA LYS A 48 14.54 0.27 19.99
C LYS A 48 13.73 1.47 19.54
N PHE A 49 12.41 1.31 19.45
CA PHE A 49 11.48 2.34 19.02
C PHE A 49 10.66 2.87 20.20
N ALA A 50 10.71 4.18 20.41
CA ALA A 50 9.97 4.85 21.47
C ALA A 50 8.73 5.62 20.98
N CYS A 51 8.60 5.80 19.66
CA CYS A 51 7.57 6.63 19.04
C CYS A 51 7.31 6.25 17.58
N ALA A 52 6.25 6.81 16.99
CA ALA A 52 5.89 6.55 15.59
C ALA A 52 7.00 6.97 14.62
N ASN A 53 7.74 8.05 14.92
CA ASN A 53 8.88 8.49 14.10
C ASN A 53 10.05 7.50 14.10
N CYS A 54 10.25 6.74 15.18
CA CYS A 54 11.24 5.66 15.17
C CYS A 54 10.88 4.62 14.10
N VAL A 55 9.59 4.29 13.95
CA VAL A 55 9.11 3.36 12.93
C VAL A 55 9.30 3.96 11.53
N VAL A 56 8.90 5.21 11.31
CA VAL A 56 9.11 5.91 10.01
C VAL A 56 10.58 5.91 9.61
N ASN A 57 11.49 6.29 10.51
CA ASN A 57 12.92 6.33 10.22
C ASN A 57 13.48 4.93 9.94
N ALA A 58 13.01 3.90 10.66
CA ALA A 58 13.40 2.53 10.37
C ALA A 58 12.89 2.06 8.99
N LEU A 59 11.64 2.39 8.63
CA LEU A 59 11.09 2.08 7.31
C LEU A 59 11.82 2.84 6.20
N GLU A 60 12.27 4.08 6.43
CA GLU A 60 13.11 4.82 5.49
C GLU A 60 14.44 4.11 5.22
N GLU A 61 15.15 3.66 6.26
CA GLU A 61 16.39 2.88 6.09
C GLU A 61 16.14 1.58 5.32
N ARG A 62 15.02 0.90 5.61
CA ARG A 62 14.65 -0.29 4.84
C ARG A 62 14.29 0.05 3.39
N LEU A 63 13.58 1.14 3.16
CA LEU A 63 13.23 1.61 1.81
C LEU A 63 14.48 1.93 0.99
N GLN A 64 15.47 2.62 1.58
CA GLN A 64 16.76 2.89 0.93
C GLN A 64 17.44 1.58 0.48
N PHE A 65 17.52 0.59 1.37
CA PHE A 65 18.05 -0.73 1.02
C PHE A 65 17.26 -1.41 -0.11
N PHE A 66 15.93 -1.28 -0.13
CA PHE A 66 15.11 -1.77 -1.24
C PHE A 66 15.44 -1.06 -2.56
N VAL A 67 15.61 0.27 -2.53
CA VAL A 67 15.94 1.10 -3.69
C VAL A 67 17.31 0.73 -4.27
N GLU A 68 18.32 0.48 -3.42
CA GLU A 68 19.64 -0.03 -3.81
C GLU A 68 19.55 -1.39 -4.52
N MET A 69 18.61 -2.23 -4.09
CA MET A 69 18.31 -3.52 -4.72
C MET A 69 17.42 -3.41 -5.97
N GLY A 70 17.08 -2.21 -6.41
CA GLY A 70 16.33 -1.95 -7.64
C GLY A 70 14.83 -1.69 -7.45
N CYS A 71 14.35 -1.54 -6.21
CA CYS A 71 12.95 -1.21 -5.94
C CYS A 71 12.53 0.11 -6.60
N ARG A 72 11.38 0.10 -7.27
CA ARG A 72 10.75 1.29 -7.89
C ARG A 72 9.25 1.42 -7.57
N ALA A 73 8.69 0.47 -6.82
CA ALA A 73 7.30 0.47 -6.41
C ALA A 73 7.16 0.02 -4.95
N SER A 74 6.24 0.63 -4.25
CA SER A 74 5.72 0.19 -2.97
C SER A 74 4.28 -0.29 -3.15
N ASP A 75 3.83 -1.12 -2.22
CA ASP A 75 2.50 -1.70 -2.24
C ASP A 75 1.90 -1.68 -0.83
N HIS A 76 0.60 -1.43 -0.75
CA HIS A 76 -0.14 -1.33 0.50
C HIS A 76 -1.45 -2.10 0.36
N GLY A 77 -1.53 -3.24 1.03
CA GLY A 77 -2.76 -4.00 1.18
C GLY A 77 -3.55 -3.50 2.38
N LEU A 78 -4.53 -2.63 2.13
CA LEU A 78 -5.36 -2.01 3.16
C LEU A 78 -6.77 -2.59 3.09
N ASP A 79 -7.36 -3.00 4.21
CA ASP A 79 -8.75 -3.51 4.17
C ASP A 79 -9.71 -2.37 3.74
N TYR A 80 -9.43 -1.15 4.21
CA TYR A 80 -9.97 0.14 3.76
C TYR A 80 -8.86 1.21 3.90
N VAL A 81 -8.98 2.34 3.21
CA VAL A 81 -8.00 3.45 3.34
C VAL A 81 -8.40 4.35 4.53
N PRO A 82 -7.61 4.43 5.61
CA PRO A 82 -7.91 5.33 6.71
C PRO A 82 -7.43 6.76 6.42
N TYR A 83 -8.19 7.74 6.90
CA TYR A 83 -7.70 9.11 7.03
C TYR A 83 -8.33 9.79 8.25
N VAL A 84 -7.48 10.29 9.14
CA VAL A 84 -7.87 11.20 10.22
C VAL A 84 -6.80 12.28 10.40
N GLU A 85 -7.20 13.49 10.79
CA GLU A 85 -6.23 14.56 11.05
C GLU A 85 -5.35 14.20 12.25
N THR A 86 -4.06 14.02 11.97
CA THR A 86 -3.11 13.38 12.89
C THR A 86 -1.77 14.11 12.91
N ASN A 87 -0.96 13.80 13.92
CA ASN A 87 0.39 14.31 14.09
C ASN A 87 1.26 13.24 14.76
N ALA A 88 2.55 13.55 14.93
CA ALA A 88 3.52 12.63 15.53
C ALA A 88 3.13 12.22 16.96
N GLU A 89 2.51 13.12 17.72
CA GLU A 89 2.10 12.89 19.12
C GLU A 89 0.96 11.88 19.20
N LYS A 90 -0.13 12.09 18.43
CA LYS A 90 -1.27 11.17 18.35
C LYS A 90 -0.84 9.79 17.87
N ALA A 91 -0.04 9.73 16.80
CA ALA A 91 0.50 8.48 16.29
C ALA A 91 1.40 7.79 17.33
N THR A 92 2.20 8.54 18.07
CA THR A 92 3.06 8.00 19.14
C THR A 92 2.26 7.46 20.32
N ALA A 93 1.16 8.12 20.69
CA ALA A 93 0.28 7.62 21.74
C ALA A 93 -0.34 6.27 21.36
N ALA A 94 -0.87 6.15 20.14
CA ALA A 94 -1.39 4.88 19.62
C ALA A 94 -0.30 3.80 19.53
N PHE A 95 0.89 4.15 19.03
CA PHE A 95 2.04 3.24 18.98
C PHE A 95 2.41 2.68 20.36
N LYS A 96 2.50 3.54 21.38
CA LYS A 96 2.86 3.12 22.75
C LYS A 96 1.83 2.17 23.35
N LYS A 97 0.54 2.47 23.16
CA LYS A 97 -0.56 1.58 23.59
C LYS A 97 -0.46 0.21 22.93
N ALA A 98 -0.28 0.16 21.61
CA ALA A 98 -0.13 -1.09 20.88
C ALA A 98 1.09 -1.90 21.36
N MET A 99 2.23 -1.25 21.58
CA MET A 99 3.44 -1.91 22.11
C MET A 99 3.29 -2.38 23.56
N ALA A 100 2.40 -1.76 24.35
CA ALA A 100 2.04 -2.20 25.69
C ALA A 100 0.98 -3.32 25.71
N GLY A 101 0.45 -3.72 24.55
CA GLY A 101 -0.65 -4.69 24.44
C GLY A 101 -2.01 -4.12 24.86
N GLU A 102 -2.13 -2.80 24.95
CA GLU A 102 -3.39 -2.14 25.26
C GLU A 102 -4.30 -2.08 24.02
N PRO A 103 -5.64 -2.19 24.19
CA PRO A 103 -6.56 -2.06 23.08
C PRO A 103 -6.53 -0.64 22.51
N LEU A 104 -6.61 -0.54 21.19
CA LEU A 104 -6.74 0.73 20.47
C LEU A 104 -8.18 0.96 20.03
N THR A 105 -8.61 2.22 20.08
CA THR A 105 -9.81 2.61 19.34
C THR A 105 -9.53 2.63 17.83
N GLN A 106 -10.60 2.65 17.05
CA GLN A 106 -10.54 2.79 15.59
C GLN A 106 -9.75 4.06 15.21
N GLU A 107 -10.13 5.21 15.79
CA GLU A 107 -9.52 6.52 15.54
C GLU A 107 -8.03 6.55 15.92
N GLU A 108 -7.62 5.93 17.04
CA GLU A 108 -6.21 5.85 17.43
C GLU A 108 -5.39 5.05 16.41
N GLY A 109 -5.92 3.89 15.99
CA GLY A 109 -5.26 3.09 14.96
C GLY A 109 -5.20 3.79 13.60
N ASP A 110 -6.25 4.51 13.23
CA ASP A 110 -6.31 5.29 11.99
C ASP A 110 -5.37 6.50 12.05
N ALA A 111 -5.22 7.14 13.21
CA ALA A 111 -4.28 8.24 13.42
C ALA A 111 -2.82 7.79 13.24
N TYR A 112 -2.46 6.61 13.74
CA TYR A 112 -1.15 6.02 13.49
C TYR A 112 -0.96 5.66 12.00
N THR A 113 -1.93 4.95 11.41
CA THR A 113 -1.83 4.47 10.03
C THR A 113 -1.76 5.63 9.04
N THR A 114 -2.61 6.65 9.22
CA THR A 114 -2.59 7.89 8.41
C THR A 114 -1.25 8.60 8.52
N TYR A 115 -0.69 8.70 9.74
CA TYR A 115 0.61 9.35 9.95
C TYR A 115 1.75 8.63 9.22
N LEU A 116 1.76 7.29 9.27
CA LEU A 116 2.74 6.49 8.54
C LEU A 116 2.52 6.55 7.03
N LEU A 117 1.28 6.48 6.52
CA LEU A 117 0.99 6.57 5.08
C LEU A 117 1.43 7.91 4.49
N ILE A 118 1.17 9.03 5.17
CA ILE A 118 1.66 10.35 4.75
C ILE A 118 3.18 10.38 4.76
N SER A 119 3.80 9.93 5.86
CA SER A 119 5.27 9.89 5.98
C SER A 119 5.90 9.03 4.87
N LEU A 120 5.35 7.86 4.60
CA LEU A 120 5.79 6.96 3.54
C LEU A 120 5.55 7.56 2.16
N GLY A 121 4.41 8.21 1.90
CA GLY A 121 4.14 8.91 0.65
C GLY A 121 5.23 9.93 0.31
N ARG A 122 5.64 10.74 1.29
CA ARG A 122 6.76 11.69 1.17
C ARG A 122 8.08 10.98 0.84
N LEU A 123 8.37 9.89 1.54
CA LEU A 123 9.57 9.08 1.28
C LEU A 123 9.54 8.46 -0.12
N TYR A 124 8.38 7.97 -0.58
CA TYR A 124 8.23 7.43 -1.92
C TYR A 124 8.49 8.49 -2.99
N LYS A 125 8.03 9.72 -2.79
CA LYS A 125 8.37 10.86 -3.67
C LYS A 125 9.89 11.13 -3.64
N LYS A 126 10.48 11.25 -2.45
CA LYS A 126 11.93 11.48 -2.25
C LYS A 126 12.80 10.43 -2.96
N TYR A 127 12.41 9.16 -2.92
CA TYR A 127 13.17 8.04 -3.49
C TYR A 127 12.67 7.60 -4.87
N ASN A 128 11.74 8.33 -5.49
CA ASN A 128 11.13 8.01 -6.79
C ASN A 128 10.55 6.58 -6.86
N VAL A 129 9.83 6.20 -5.81
CA VAL A 129 9.09 4.94 -5.69
C VAL A 129 7.61 5.23 -5.94
N ALA A 130 6.96 4.45 -6.80
CA ALA A 130 5.52 4.56 -7.00
C ALA A 130 4.75 3.95 -5.81
N MET A 131 3.69 4.60 -5.36
CA MET A 131 2.83 4.12 -4.26
C MET A 131 1.60 3.40 -4.81
N GLN A 132 1.51 2.09 -4.60
CA GLN A 132 0.30 1.33 -4.92
C GLN A 132 -0.58 1.20 -3.67
N ILE A 133 -1.89 1.38 -3.84
CA ILE A 133 -2.90 1.19 -2.80
C ILE A 133 -3.91 0.17 -3.31
N HIS A 134 -3.94 -0.99 -2.67
CA HIS A 134 -4.91 -2.06 -2.90
C HIS A 134 -5.89 -2.11 -1.73
N TYR A 135 -7.18 -1.87 -1.97
CA TYR A 135 -8.19 -1.81 -0.91
C TYR A 135 -9.54 -2.44 -1.24
N SER A 136 -10.48 -2.40 -0.28
CA SER A 136 -11.81 -3.02 -0.35
C SER A 136 -11.77 -4.55 -0.29
N CYS A 137 -10.90 -5.11 0.55
CA CYS A 137 -10.80 -6.55 0.77
C CYS A 137 -11.27 -6.94 2.18
N LEU A 138 -12.23 -7.87 2.27
CA LEU A 138 -12.66 -8.46 3.54
C LEU A 138 -11.99 -9.83 3.68
N ARG A 139 -11.05 -9.92 4.61
CA ARG A 139 -10.15 -11.08 4.73
C ARG A 139 -10.63 -12.08 5.79
N ASN A 140 -10.28 -13.35 5.59
CA ASN A 140 -10.46 -14.43 6.57
C ASN A 140 -11.92 -14.58 7.05
N VAL A 141 -12.90 -14.43 6.15
CA VAL A 141 -14.32 -14.40 6.53
C VAL A 141 -14.80 -15.74 7.08
N ASN A 142 -14.23 -16.85 6.59
CA ASN A 142 -14.53 -18.19 7.08
C ASN A 142 -13.65 -18.54 8.28
N GLN A 143 -14.09 -18.18 9.48
CA GLN A 143 -13.36 -18.37 10.74
C GLN A 143 -12.99 -19.85 11.02
N LYS A 144 -13.83 -20.80 10.60
CA LYS A 144 -13.53 -22.23 10.73
C LYS A 144 -12.29 -22.60 9.91
N MET A 145 -12.23 -22.12 8.67
CA MET A 145 -11.13 -22.43 7.76
C MET A 145 -9.88 -21.62 8.08
N TYR A 146 -10.02 -20.37 8.52
CA TYR A 146 -8.90 -19.57 8.99
C TYR A 146 -8.14 -20.26 10.14
N LYS A 147 -8.86 -20.78 11.14
CA LYS A 147 -8.24 -21.57 12.24
C LYS A 147 -7.51 -22.83 11.76
N LYS A 148 -7.93 -23.41 10.63
CA LYS A 148 -7.38 -24.66 10.09
C LYS A 148 -6.19 -24.42 9.14
N LEU A 149 -6.28 -23.42 8.28
CA LEU A 149 -5.37 -23.21 7.15
C LEU A 149 -4.55 -21.92 7.24
N GLY A 150 -4.97 -20.97 8.07
CA GLY A 150 -4.38 -19.63 8.11
C GLY A 150 -4.85 -18.72 6.98
N PRO A 151 -4.21 -17.54 6.82
CA PRO A 151 -4.57 -16.55 5.80
C PRO A 151 -4.22 -17.00 4.37
N ASP A 152 -4.70 -16.26 3.36
CA ASP A 152 -4.37 -16.43 1.94
C ASP A 152 -4.74 -17.82 1.36
N THR A 153 -5.85 -18.39 1.84
CA THR A 153 -6.31 -19.75 1.51
C THR A 153 -7.67 -19.81 0.80
N GLY A 154 -8.07 -18.69 0.15
CA GLY A 154 -9.29 -18.61 -0.66
C GLY A 154 -10.57 -18.25 0.10
N PHE A 155 -10.44 -17.70 1.31
CA PHE A 155 -11.56 -17.27 2.17
C PHE A 155 -11.57 -15.75 2.39
N ASP A 156 -11.17 -15.00 1.38
CA ASP A 156 -11.24 -13.55 1.30
C ASP A 156 -12.31 -13.17 0.27
N MET A 157 -12.92 -11.99 0.41
CA MET A 157 -13.96 -11.52 -0.51
C MET A 157 -13.93 -10.00 -0.70
N ILE A 158 -14.71 -9.51 -1.65
CA ILE A 158 -14.95 -8.08 -1.89
C ILE A 158 -15.58 -7.46 -0.64
N ALA A 159 -15.01 -6.36 -0.15
CA ALA A 159 -15.61 -5.49 0.85
C ALA A 159 -16.26 -4.26 0.19
N VAL A 160 -17.28 -3.71 0.84
CA VAL A 160 -17.80 -2.38 0.52
C VAL A 160 -17.22 -1.41 1.54
N THR A 161 -16.35 -0.51 1.10
CA THR A 161 -15.72 0.50 1.97
C THR A 161 -15.81 1.87 1.31
N ASP A 162 -16.10 2.91 2.09
CA ASP A 162 -16.06 4.28 1.57
C ASP A 162 -14.61 4.78 1.58
N GLY A 163 -13.98 4.77 0.41
CA GLY A 163 -12.62 5.28 0.21
C GLY A 163 -12.55 6.72 -0.30
N SER A 164 -13.67 7.32 -0.68
CA SER A 164 -13.71 8.56 -1.48
C SER A 164 -13.02 9.74 -0.77
N ALA A 165 -13.53 10.09 0.41
CA ALA A 165 -13.02 11.17 1.22
C ALA A 165 -11.61 10.86 1.74
N ALA A 166 -11.37 9.63 2.21
CA ALA A 166 -10.09 9.27 2.82
C ALA A 166 -8.92 9.28 1.82
N ILE A 167 -9.10 8.69 0.63
CA ILE A 167 -8.08 8.72 -0.43
C ILE A 167 -7.83 10.17 -0.87
N SER A 168 -8.90 10.94 -1.10
CA SER A 168 -8.78 12.35 -1.49
C SER A 168 -8.03 13.18 -0.44
N SER A 169 -8.33 13.01 0.85
CA SER A 169 -7.63 13.71 1.93
C SER A 169 -6.16 13.29 2.04
N LEU A 170 -5.84 12.00 1.88
CA LEU A 170 -4.46 11.52 1.87
C LEU A 170 -3.66 12.15 0.72
N LEU A 171 -4.19 12.12 -0.50
CA LEU A 171 -3.54 12.70 -1.68
C LEU A 171 -3.44 14.22 -1.57
N SER A 172 -4.48 14.88 -1.07
CA SER A 172 -4.49 16.33 -0.83
C SER A 172 -3.38 16.73 0.15
N LYS A 173 -3.21 15.98 1.25
CA LYS A 173 -2.18 16.30 2.25
C LYS A 173 -0.76 16.18 1.71
N LEU A 174 -0.52 15.18 0.86
CA LEU A 174 0.76 15.01 0.17
C LEU A 174 0.97 16.07 -0.92
N THR A 175 -0.09 16.44 -1.64
CA THR A 175 -0.05 17.40 -2.75
C THR A 175 0.15 18.83 -2.25
N GLU A 176 -0.47 19.22 -1.12
CA GLU A 176 -0.35 20.53 -0.48
C GLU A 176 1.11 20.95 -0.26
N THR A 177 2.00 19.97 -0.05
CA THR A 177 3.42 20.17 0.22
C THR A 177 4.33 19.86 -0.97
N GLY A 178 3.76 19.50 -2.14
CA GLY A 178 4.52 19.08 -3.31
C GLY A 178 5.17 17.69 -3.17
N GLU A 179 4.74 16.91 -2.18
CA GLU A 179 5.37 15.64 -1.78
C GLU A 179 4.57 14.40 -2.21
N CYS A 180 3.54 14.57 -3.05
CA CYS A 180 2.75 13.46 -3.60
C CYS A 180 3.59 12.64 -4.59
N PRO A 181 3.75 11.31 -4.39
CA PRO A 181 4.47 10.44 -5.32
C PRO A 181 3.60 10.11 -6.55
N LYS A 182 4.14 9.29 -7.47
CA LYS A 182 3.28 8.55 -8.40
C LYS A 182 2.41 7.60 -7.60
N VAL A 183 1.12 7.53 -7.90
CA VAL A 183 0.17 6.68 -7.16
C VAL A 183 -0.62 5.81 -8.12
N ILE A 184 -0.82 4.54 -7.75
CA ILE A 184 -1.70 3.63 -8.48
C ILE A 184 -2.75 3.12 -7.51
N LEU A 185 -4.02 3.32 -7.85
CA LEU A 185 -5.16 2.95 -7.02
C LEU A 185 -5.84 1.70 -7.58
N TYR A 186 -6.04 0.71 -6.72
CA TYR A 186 -6.73 -0.54 -7.00
C TYR A 186 -7.83 -0.77 -5.97
N SER A 187 -9.07 -0.90 -6.43
CA SER A 187 -10.18 -1.38 -5.58
C SER A 187 -10.56 -2.79 -6.00
N LEU A 188 -10.81 -3.64 -5.01
CA LEU A 188 -11.41 -4.96 -5.22
C LEU A 188 -12.93 -4.87 -5.47
N ASN A 189 -13.54 -3.71 -5.20
CA ASN A 189 -14.94 -3.45 -5.47
C ASN A 189 -15.09 -2.68 -6.79
N PRO A 190 -15.63 -3.28 -7.87
CA PRO A 190 -15.74 -2.62 -9.16
C PRO A 190 -16.68 -1.39 -9.13
N ALA A 191 -17.57 -1.28 -8.14
CA ALA A 191 -18.39 -0.08 -7.95
C ALA A 191 -17.54 1.18 -7.64
N ASP A 192 -16.30 1.01 -7.19
CA ASP A 192 -15.40 2.11 -6.88
C ASP A 192 -14.68 2.65 -8.12
N PHE A 193 -14.74 1.97 -9.28
CA PHE A 193 -13.94 2.35 -10.45
C PHE A 193 -14.21 3.78 -10.90
N ASP A 194 -15.47 4.19 -11.04
CA ASP A 194 -15.79 5.56 -11.45
C ASP A 194 -15.36 6.59 -10.40
N MET A 195 -15.56 6.27 -9.11
CA MET A 195 -15.08 7.11 -8.01
C MET A 195 -13.57 7.31 -8.11
N LEU A 196 -12.78 6.23 -8.23
CA LEU A 196 -11.33 6.31 -8.42
C LEU A 196 -10.98 7.07 -9.70
N GLY A 197 -11.67 6.80 -10.81
CA GLY A 197 -11.50 7.51 -12.08
C GLY A 197 -11.63 9.02 -11.95
N THR A 198 -12.55 9.51 -11.11
CA THR A 198 -12.64 10.95 -10.82
C THR A 198 -11.53 11.49 -9.91
N ILE A 199 -11.00 10.67 -8.99
CA ILE A 199 -9.87 11.03 -8.14
C ILE A 199 -8.61 11.29 -8.98
N LEU A 200 -8.38 10.50 -10.04
CA LEU A 200 -7.22 10.67 -10.93
C LEU A 200 -7.09 12.12 -11.40
N GLY A 201 -8.16 12.69 -11.95
CA GLY A 201 -8.15 14.04 -12.51
C GLY A 201 -7.92 15.16 -11.48
N ALA A 202 -8.21 14.91 -10.20
CA ALA A 202 -8.06 15.90 -9.14
C ALA A 202 -6.60 16.08 -8.66
N PHE A 203 -5.73 15.10 -8.94
CA PHE A 203 -4.37 15.05 -8.38
C PHE A 203 -3.27 14.79 -9.43
N GLN A 204 -3.55 14.96 -10.72
CA GLN A 204 -2.49 15.01 -11.75
C GLN A 204 -1.66 16.29 -11.60
N ASP A 205 -0.42 16.26 -12.10
CA ASP A 205 0.43 17.43 -12.32
C ASP A 205 1.26 17.25 -13.61
N ASP A 206 2.23 18.14 -13.82
CA ASP A 206 3.09 18.20 -15.01
C ASP A 206 4.40 17.41 -14.86
N GLU A 207 4.59 16.66 -13.77
CA GLU A 207 5.83 15.91 -13.52
C GLU A 207 5.98 14.69 -14.45
N VAL A 208 4.89 13.95 -14.65
CA VAL A 208 4.88 12.73 -15.47
C VAL A 208 3.49 12.47 -16.05
N PRO A 209 3.39 11.97 -17.30
CA PRO A 209 2.09 11.61 -17.87
C PRO A 209 1.37 10.56 -17.01
N GLY A 210 0.23 10.94 -16.45
CA GLY A 210 -0.57 10.06 -15.60
C GLY A 210 0.13 9.71 -14.28
N LYS A 211 0.47 10.73 -13.49
CA LYS A 211 1.03 10.56 -12.13
C LYS A 211 0.15 9.72 -11.22
N ILE A 212 -1.16 9.93 -11.30
CA ILE A 212 -2.16 9.14 -10.58
C ILE A 212 -2.83 8.19 -11.58
N GLN A 213 -2.82 6.89 -11.28
CA GLN A 213 -3.28 5.83 -12.17
C GLN A 213 -4.44 5.07 -11.52
N LEU A 214 -5.41 4.71 -12.34
CA LEU A 214 -6.36 3.65 -12.03
C LEU A 214 -5.69 2.36 -12.46
N GLY A 215 -5.32 1.53 -11.49
CA GLY A 215 -4.69 0.25 -11.76
C GLY A 215 -5.59 -0.68 -12.58
N SER A 216 -5.01 -1.71 -13.21
CA SER A 216 -5.79 -2.75 -13.88
C SER A 216 -6.80 -3.39 -12.93
N ALA A 217 -7.84 -4.00 -13.48
CA ALA A 217 -8.84 -4.72 -12.70
C ALA A 217 -8.15 -5.79 -11.84
N TRP A 218 -8.40 -5.76 -10.53
CA TRP A 218 -7.59 -6.49 -9.56
C TRP A 218 -8.29 -7.76 -9.04
N TRP A 219 -7.54 -8.86 -8.97
CA TRP A 219 -7.92 -10.11 -8.30
C TRP A 219 -9.25 -10.68 -8.81
N PHE A 220 -10.37 -10.58 -8.07
CA PHE A 220 -11.66 -11.09 -8.55
C PHE A 220 -12.14 -10.36 -9.81
N CYS A 221 -11.68 -9.12 -10.02
CA CYS A 221 -11.99 -8.33 -11.19
C CYS A 221 -11.03 -8.58 -12.35
N ASP A 222 -9.94 -9.33 -12.17
CA ASP A 222 -9.00 -9.69 -13.24
C ASP A 222 -9.58 -10.79 -14.14
N THR A 223 -10.61 -10.40 -14.89
CA THR A 223 -11.41 -11.21 -15.80
C THR A 223 -11.83 -10.34 -16.99
N ASP A 224 -12.33 -10.95 -18.06
CA ASP A 224 -12.79 -10.22 -19.25
C ASP A 224 -13.76 -9.08 -18.90
N ASP A 225 -14.80 -9.36 -18.11
CA ASP A 225 -15.80 -8.36 -17.70
C ASP A 225 -15.19 -7.27 -16.80
N GLY A 226 -14.44 -7.65 -15.76
CA GLY A 226 -13.86 -6.68 -14.84
C GLY A 226 -12.80 -5.78 -15.49
N MET A 227 -11.95 -6.34 -16.35
CA MET A 227 -11.00 -5.56 -17.16
C MET A 227 -11.71 -4.64 -18.13
N TYR A 228 -12.77 -5.10 -18.81
CA TYR A 228 -13.56 -4.25 -19.71
C TYR A 228 -14.18 -3.06 -18.97
N GLN A 229 -14.75 -3.30 -17.78
CA GLN A 229 -15.31 -2.23 -16.94
C GLN A 229 -14.25 -1.22 -16.50
N GLN A 230 -13.10 -1.69 -15.97
CA GLN A 230 -12.00 -0.83 -15.54
C GLN A 230 -11.47 0.03 -16.71
N MET A 231 -11.21 -0.58 -17.87
CA MET A 231 -10.66 0.13 -19.04
C MET A 231 -11.67 1.14 -19.61
N LYS A 232 -12.97 0.79 -19.62
CA LYS A 232 -14.04 1.71 -20.03
C LYS A 232 -14.08 2.94 -19.11
N THR A 233 -13.95 2.74 -17.80
CA THR A 233 -13.88 3.84 -16.84
C THR A 233 -12.62 4.69 -17.07
N LEU A 234 -11.45 4.08 -17.21
CA LEU A 234 -10.19 4.81 -17.47
C LEU A 234 -10.25 5.60 -18.79
N ALA A 235 -10.83 5.04 -19.85
CA ALA A 235 -11.00 5.71 -21.13
C ALA A 235 -11.97 6.90 -21.06
N ARG A 236 -12.97 6.84 -20.18
CA ARG A 236 -13.98 7.89 -20.01
C ARG A 236 -13.54 9.02 -19.07
N LEU A 237 -12.84 8.68 -17.98
CA LEU A 237 -12.54 9.61 -16.88
C LEU A 237 -11.05 9.97 -16.78
N GLY A 238 -10.18 9.27 -17.50
CA GLY A 238 -8.74 9.52 -17.55
C GLY A 238 -8.21 9.52 -18.99
N LEU A 239 -6.97 9.07 -19.15
CA LEU A 239 -6.29 9.00 -20.46
C LEU A 239 -5.77 7.58 -20.69
N LEU A 240 -6.52 6.77 -21.44
CA LEU A 240 -6.16 5.37 -21.72
C LEU A 240 -4.77 5.23 -22.38
N GLY A 241 -4.35 6.21 -23.20
CA GLY A 241 -3.03 6.21 -23.82
C GLY A 241 -1.85 6.29 -22.84
N ASN A 242 -2.09 6.72 -21.59
CA ASN A 242 -1.10 6.76 -20.51
C ASN A 242 -1.29 5.63 -19.49
N PHE A 243 -2.13 4.64 -19.79
CA PHE A 243 -2.36 3.52 -18.90
C PHE A 243 -1.10 2.68 -18.75
N ILE A 244 -0.69 2.41 -17.51
CA ILE A 244 0.51 1.61 -17.22
C ILE A 244 0.33 0.11 -17.51
N GLY A 245 -0.90 -0.35 -17.74
CA GLY A 245 -1.18 -1.69 -18.25
C GLY A 245 -1.34 -2.77 -17.19
N MET A 246 -1.10 -4.00 -17.61
CA MET A 246 -1.44 -5.23 -16.90
C MET A 246 -0.33 -5.68 -15.94
N LEU A 247 -0.73 -6.31 -14.83
CA LEU A 247 0.14 -7.10 -13.95
C LEU A 247 -0.57 -8.39 -13.55
N THR A 248 0.17 -9.45 -13.26
CA THR A 248 -0.44 -10.75 -12.94
C THR A 248 -0.95 -10.87 -11.51
N ASP A 249 -0.40 -10.08 -10.58
CA ASP A 249 -0.60 -10.20 -9.12
C ASP A 249 -0.55 -11.66 -8.60
N SER A 250 0.27 -12.49 -9.26
CA SER A 250 0.25 -13.93 -9.08
C SER A 250 1.52 -14.45 -8.42
N ARG A 251 1.37 -15.60 -7.78
CA ARG A 251 2.47 -16.43 -7.27
C ARG A 251 2.74 -17.65 -8.17
N SER A 252 1.99 -17.83 -9.24
CA SER A 252 2.17 -18.90 -10.21
C SER A 252 3.11 -18.44 -11.33
N PHE A 253 4.07 -19.28 -11.72
CA PHE A 253 4.89 -19.01 -12.91
C PHE A 253 4.12 -19.16 -14.23
N LEU A 254 2.89 -19.68 -14.20
CA LEU A 254 2.02 -19.90 -15.36
C LEU A 254 0.95 -18.82 -15.54
N SER A 255 1.01 -17.75 -14.75
CA SER A 255 0.10 -16.60 -14.90
C SER A 255 0.46 -15.73 -16.08
#